data_AF-A0A523SC33-F1
#
_entry.id   AF-A0A523SC33-F1
#
_cell.length_a   1.000
_cell.length_b   1.000
_cell.length_c   1.000
_cell.angle_alpha   90.00
_cell.angle_beta   90.00
_cell.angle_gamma   90.00
#
_symmetry.space_group_name_H-M   'P 1'
#
loop_
_entity.id
_entity.type
_entity.pdbx_description
1 polymer ?
#
loop_
_entity_poly.entity_id
_entity_poly.type
_entity_poly.pdbx_seq_one_letter_code
_entity_poly.pdbx_strand_id
1 'polypeptide(L)'
;MLIMQIREYAFEPFPRFTPGPLSGRDIDLKQVRLTDTTAKKAKSKKASSVSASSNEPTRLLDFDLTAITNESLWPILVETARRSPLYANLTGYIRDEILPKESEVSVRELASRLSISVGETLVILYDIHKHP
;
A
#
# COMPACT_ATOMS: atom_id res chain seq x y z
N MET A 1 42.38 -19.55 -2.10
CA MET A 1 41.50 -19.87 -3.25
C MET A 1 40.46 -20.83 -2.71
N LEU A 2 39.28 -20.32 -2.30
CA LEU A 2 38.25 -21.10 -1.63
C LEU A 2 37.04 -21.19 -2.56
N ILE A 3 36.77 -22.38 -3.10
CA ILE A 3 35.65 -22.64 -4.00
C ILE A 3 34.45 -22.94 -3.10
N MET A 4 33.52 -21.99 -2.99
CA MET A 4 32.29 -22.13 -2.21
C MET A 4 31.27 -22.95 -3.02
N GLN A 5 30.97 -24.14 -2.48
CA GLN A 5 29.99 -25.11 -2.95
C GLN A 5 28.57 -24.48 -2.95
N ILE A 6 27.97 -24.30 -4.12
CA ILE A 6 26.55 -23.94 -4.25
C ILE A 6 25.74 -25.23 -4.06
N ARG A 7 25.02 -25.32 -2.94
CA ARG A 7 24.02 -26.37 -2.71
C ARG A 7 22.73 -25.99 -3.42
N GLU A 8 22.28 -26.86 -4.32
CA GLU A 8 20.95 -26.84 -4.93
C GLU A 8 19.87 -26.87 -3.84
N TYR A 9 19.03 -25.82 -3.79
CA TYR A 9 17.78 -25.85 -3.08
C TYR A 9 16.71 -26.41 -4.03
N ALA A 10 16.33 -27.66 -3.82
CA ALA A 10 15.20 -28.27 -4.51
C ALA A 10 13.89 -27.60 -4.05
N PHE A 11 13.17 -27.04 -5.01
CA PHE A 11 11.85 -26.43 -4.83
C PHE A 11 10.79 -27.54 -4.91
N GLU A 12 10.28 -27.98 -3.76
CA GLU A 12 9.20 -28.97 -3.68
C GLU A 12 7.86 -28.34 -4.14
N PRO A 13 7.08 -29.02 -5.01
CA PRO A 13 5.80 -28.50 -5.48
C PRO A 13 4.71 -28.54 -4.39
N PHE A 14 3.93 -27.46 -4.29
CA PHE A 14 2.83 -27.33 -3.34
C PHE A 14 1.77 -28.45 -3.48
N PRO A 15 1.19 -28.94 -2.37
CA PRO A 15 0.13 -29.93 -2.41
C PRO A 15 -1.14 -29.36 -3.06
N ARG A 16 -1.71 -30.11 -4.03
CA ARG A 16 -2.97 -29.77 -4.68
C ARG A 16 -4.13 -30.01 -3.73
N PHE A 17 -4.87 -28.95 -3.41
CA PHE A 17 -6.09 -29.01 -2.61
C PHE A 17 -7.24 -29.52 -3.49
N THR A 18 -7.72 -30.74 -3.24
CA THR A 18 -8.93 -31.26 -3.89
C THR A 18 -10.15 -30.94 -3.04
N PRO A 19 -11.18 -30.24 -3.55
CA PRO A 19 -12.42 -30.04 -2.80
C PRO A 19 -13.17 -31.37 -2.64
N GLY A 20 -13.41 -31.77 -1.38
CA GLY A 20 -14.21 -32.94 -1.04
C GLY A 20 -15.72 -32.73 -1.32
N PRO A 21 -16.51 -33.80 -1.39
CA PRO A 21 -17.94 -33.72 -1.70
C PRO A 21 -18.72 -33.03 -0.58
N LEU A 22 -19.52 -32.04 -0.95
CA LEU A 22 -20.38 -31.26 -0.07
C LEU A 22 -21.55 -32.15 0.42
N SER A 23 -21.46 -32.61 1.67
CA SER A 23 -22.57 -33.26 2.37
C SER A 23 -23.59 -32.20 2.80
N GLY A 24 -24.81 -32.34 2.29
CA GLY A 24 -25.90 -31.39 2.42
C GLY A 24 -26.29 -31.08 3.85
N ARG A 25 -26.42 -29.79 4.14
CA ARG A 25 -27.28 -29.25 5.19
C ARG A 25 -28.09 -28.14 4.53
N ASP A 26 -29.36 -28.43 4.28
CA ASP A 26 -30.33 -27.42 3.87
C ASP A 26 -30.52 -26.42 5.02
N ILE A 27 -29.89 -25.25 4.90
CA ILE A 27 -30.15 -24.12 5.78
C ILE A 27 -31.17 -23.24 5.03
N ASP A 28 -32.43 -23.35 5.42
CA ASP A 28 -33.53 -22.52 4.90
C ASP A 28 -33.34 -21.06 5.38
N LEU A 29 -32.51 -20.30 4.65
CA LEU A 29 -32.28 -18.87 4.85
C LEU A 29 -33.44 -18.08 4.24
N LYS A 30 -34.46 -17.81 5.05
CA LYS A 30 -35.51 -16.85 4.73
C LYS A 30 -34.91 -15.46 4.54
N GLN A 31 -34.76 -15.01 3.29
CA GLN A 31 -34.35 -13.66 2.95
C GLN A 31 -35.44 -12.66 3.36
N VAL A 32 -35.18 -11.89 4.41
CA VAL A 32 -35.99 -10.72 4.78
C VAL A 32 -35.65 -9.59 3.81
N ARG A 33 -36.68 -9.04 3.13
CA ARG A 33 -36.49 -7.91 2.19
C ARG A 33 -36.11 -6.65 2.95
N LEU A 34 -35.07 -5.98 2.48
CA LEU A 34 -34.39 -4.85 3.11
C LEU A 34 -35.19 -3.52 3.10
N THR A 35 -36.45 -3.51 2.68
CA THR A 35 -37.19 -2.26 2.40
C THR A 35 -38.08 -1.75 3.53
N ASP A 36 -38.19 -2.44 4.67
CA ASP A 36 -39.18 -2.09 5.70
C ASP A 36 -38.69 -1.10 6.78
N THR A 37 -37.50 -0.49 6.63
CA THR A 37 -36.96 0.45 7.64
C THR A 37 -36.89 1.89 7.12
N THR A 38 -38.04 2.45 6.74
CA THR A 38 -38.20 3.91 6.63
C THR A 38 -39.35 4.40 7.52
N ALA A 39 -39.06 4.59 8.82
CA ALA A 39 -39.83 5.50 9.66
C ALA A 39 -39.05 5.85 10.95
N LYS A 40 -38.90 7.15 11.22
CA LYS A 40 -38.29 7.81 12.41
C LYS A 40 -36.75 7.87 12.33
N LYS A 41 -36.07 9.02 12.43
CA LYS A 41 -36.34 10.22 13.26
C LYS A 41 -35.49 11.41 12.77
N ALA A 42 -36.05 12.60 12.83
CA ALA A 42 -35.42 13.87 12.49
C ALA A 42 -34.47 14.41 13.57
N LYS A 43 -33.50 15.23 13.12
CA LYS A 43 -32.81 16.37 13.78
C LYS A 43 -32.02 16.15 15.08
N SER A 44 -30.70 16.40 15.05
CA SER A 44 -30.06 17.60 15.64
C SER A 44 -28.55 17.66 15.31
N LYS A 45 -28.00 18.88 15.30
CA LYS A 45 -26.74 19.35 14.68
C LYS A 45 -25.51 19.26 15.62
N LYS A 46 -24.29 19.14 15.07
CA LYS A 46 -23.20 20.17 15.03
C LYS A 46 -21.75 19.62 15.20
N ALA A 47 -20.92 19.98 14.21
CA ALA A 47 -19.45 20.18 14.17
C ALA A 47 -18.46 18.99 14.23
N SER A 48 -18.04 18.51 13.05
CA SER A 48 -16.74 18.88 12.47
C SER A 48 -16.83 18.75 10.94
N SER A 49 -16.26 19.71 10.22
CA SER A 49 -16.44 19.90 8.77
C SER A 49 -15.59 18.90 7.98
N VAL A 50 -16.20 17.79 7.56
CA VAL A 50 -15.69 17.02 6.42
C VAL A 50 -16.32 17.65 5.18
N SER A 51 -15.50 18.43 4.46
CA SER A 51 -15.93 19.05 3.21
C SER A 51 -16.05 18.00 2.11
N ALA A 52 -17.25 17.98 1.51
CA ALA A 52 -17.56 17.61 0.14
C ALA A 52 -17.29 16.15 -0.30
N SER A 53 -18.39 15.39 -0.27
CA SER A 53 -18.63 14.22 -1.09
C SER A 53 -18.63 14.62 -2.58
N SER A 54 -17.62 14.17 -3.32
CA SER A 54 -17.77 13.77 -4.72
C SER A 54 -17.37 12.29 -4.79
N ASN A 55 -18.14 11.48 -5.50
CA ASN A 55 -17.76 10.12 -5.84
C ASN A 55 -16.67 10.16 -6.92
N GLU A 56 -15.54 10.78 -6.59
CA GLU A 56 -14.29 10.58 -7.31
C GLU A 56 -13.83 9.15 -7.00
N PRO A 57 -13.34 8.39 -7.99
CA PRO A 57 -12.78 7.07 -7.71
C PRO A 57 -11.82 7.21 -6.55
N THR A 58 -12.02 6.39 -5.51
CA THR A 58 -11.38 6.42 -4.18
C THR A 58 -9.85 6.19 -4.21
N ARG A 59 -9.18 6.45 -5.34
CA ARG A 59 -7.82 6.02 -5.66
C ARG A 59 -7.04 7.02 -6.51
N LEU A 60 -7.09 8.30 -6.18
CA LEU A 60 -6.00 9.22 -6.52
C LEU A 60 -5.51 9.87 -5.22
N LEU A 61 -4.71 9.11 -4.47
CA LEU A 61 -3.93 9.69 -3.39
C LEU A 61 -2.77 10.44 -4.03
N ASP A 62 -2.92 11.75 -4.16
CA ASP A 62 -1.79 12.64 -4.40
C ASP A 62 -1.09 12.81 -3.04
N PHE A 63 0.10 12.22 -2.90
CA PHE A 63 0.78 12.12 -1.62
C PHE A 63 1.54 13.42 -1.33
N ASP A 64 0.97 14.31 -0.54
CA ASP A 64 1.69 15.47 -0.02
C ASP A 64 2.71 15.03 1.05
N LEU A 65 3.99 15.06 0.67
CA LEU A 65 5.13 14.73 1.53
C LEU A 65 5.12 15.52 2.85
N THR A 66 4.66 16.78 2.82
CA THR A 66 4.69 17.65 3.99
C THR A 66 3.59 17.30 4.99
N ALA A 67 2.40 16.94 4.51
CA ALA A 67 1.32 16.47 5.36
C ALA A 67 1.67 15.14 6.04
N ILE A 68 2.27 14.20 5.30
CA ILE A 68 2.53 12.84 5.79
C ILE A 68 3.69 12.81 6.80
N THR A 69 4.69 13.67 6.65
CA THR A 69 5.85 13.72 7.57
C THR A 69 5.49 14.23 8.97
N ASN A 70 4.36 14.93 9.12
CA ASN A 70 3.86 15.41 10.41
C ASN A 70 3.03 14.36 11.17
N GLU A 71 2.72 13.22 10.56
CA GLU A 71 1.91 12.17 11.16
C GLU A 71 2.72 11.28 12.11
N SER A 72 2.08 10.81 13.19
CA SER A 72 2.75 9.98 14.21
C SER A 72 3.26 8.62 13.70
N LEU A 73 2.74 8.15 12.55
CA LEU A 73 3.13 6.89 11.92
C LEU A 73 4.35 7.02 11.00
N TRP A 74 4.73 8.25 10.64
CA TRP A 74 5.90 8.52 9.82
C TRP A 74 7.19 7.84 10.30
N PRO A 75 7.61 7.94 11.58
CA PRO A 75 8.84 7.30 12.04
C PRO A 75 8.83 5.77 11.87
N ILE A 76 7.68 5.12 12.05
CA ILE A 76 7.54 3.67 11.86
C ILE A 76 7.68 3.32 10.38
N LEU A 77 7.10 4.13 9.49
CA LEU A 77 7.25 3.96 8.05
C LEU A 77 8.71 4.10 7.61
N VAL A 78 9.40 5.13 8.10
CA VAL A 78 10.82 5.37 7.80
C VAL A 78 11.69 4.21 8.29
N GLU A 79 11.47 3.75 9.53
CA GLU A 79 12.20 2.61 10.07
C GLU A 79 11.96 1.35 9.24
N THR A 80 10.71 1.09 8.87
CA THR A 80 10.34 -0.10 8.09
C THR A 80 10.95 -0.05 6.68
N ALA A 81 10.87 1.10 6.01
CA ALA A 81 11.44 1.29 4.68
C ALA A 81 12.97 1.12 4.69
N ARG A 82 13.67 1.71 5.66
CA ARG A 82 15.14 1.61 5.77
C ARG A 82 15.64 0.22 6.15
N ARG A 83 14.82 -0.62 6.78
CA ARG A 83 15.14 -2.03 7.04
C ARG A 83 15.14 -2.89 5.76
N SER A 84 14.55 -2.41 4.68
CA SER A 84 14.58 -3.11 3.38
C SER A 84 16.02 -3.16 2.85
N PRO A 85 16.57 -4.34 2.53
CA PRO A 85 17.95 -4.47 2.04
C PRO A 85 18.16 -3.77 0.68
N LEU A 86 17.07 -3.55 -0.08
CA LEU A 86 17.11 -2.86 -1.36
C LEU A 86 17.11 -1.34 -1.23
N TYR A 87 16.82 -0.81 -0.04
CA TYR A 87 16.60 0.62 0.20
C TYR A 87 17.80 1.48 -0.22
N ALA A 88 19.01 1.10 0.19
CA ALA A 88 20.23 1.86 -0.12
C ALA A 88 20.51 1.89 -1.63
N ASN A 89 20.37 0.75 -2.31
CA ASN A 89 20.59 0.64 -3.76
C ASN A 89 19.56 1.46 -4.55
N LEU A 90 18.29 1.37 -4.15
CA LEU A 90 17.21 2.13 -4.79
C LEU A 90 17.39 3.63 -4.61
N THR A 91 17.80 4.07 -3.41
CA THR A 91 18.06 5.50 -3.13
C THR A 91 19.16 6.04 -4.04
N GLY A 92 20.28 5.33 -4.18
CA GLY A 92 21.35 5.72 -5.11
C GLY A 92 20.88 5.74 -6.57
N TYR A 93 20.16 4.70 -7.00
CA TYR A 93 19.62 4.63 -8.36
C TYR A 93 18.64 5.77 -8.67
N ILE A 94 17.74 6.09 -7.75
CA ILE A 94 16.77 7.17 -7.94
C ILE A 94 17.50 8.52 -8.02
N ARG A 95 18.49 8.75 -7.14
CA ARG A 95 19.28 9.99 -7.11
C ARG A 95 20.12 10.19 -8.38
N ASP A 96 20.78 9.15 -8.84
CA ASP A 96 21.80 9.27 -9.88
C ASP A 96 21.23 9.03 -11.30
N GLU A 97 20.17 8.22 -11.45
CA GLU A 97 19.65 7.80 -12.76
C GLU A 97 18.25 8.32 -13.08
N ILE A 98 17.39 8.60 -12.09
CA ILE A 98 15.98 8.98 -12.33
C ILE A 98 15.78 10.49 -12.20
N LEU A 99 16.10 11.07 -11.03
CA LEU A 99 15.92 12.49 -10.74
C LEU A 99 16.60 13.44 -11.75
N PRO A 100 17.81 13.14 -12.28
CA PRO A 100 18.45 14.00 -13.28
C PRO A 100 17.75 13.96 -14.64
N LYS A 101 17.01 12.89 -14.95
CA LYS A 101 16.29 12.72 -16.21
C LYS A 101 14.88 13.29 -16.13
N GLU A 102 14.21 13.07 -15.01
CA GLU A 102 12.83 13.46 -14.77
C GLU A 102 12.70 13.96 -13.32
N SER A 103 12.56 15.29 -13.15
CA SER A 103 12.46 15.90 -11.82
C SER A 103 11.03 15.88 -11.25
N GLU A 104 10.02 15.60 -12.07
CA GLU A 104 8.59 15.65 -11.68
C GLU A 104 7.95 14.25 -11.55
N VAL A 105 8.74 13.21 -11.28
CA VAL A 105 8.20 11.85 -11.18
C VAL A 105 7.32 11.72 -9.93
N SER A 106 6.07 11.31 -10.12
CA SER A 106 5.15 11.04 -9.02
C SER A 106 5.62 9.83 -8.21
N VAL A 107 5.43 9.88 -6.88
CA VAL A 107 5.73 8.78 -5.94
C VAL A 107 5.14 7.44 -6.42
N ARG A 108 3.92 7.48 -6.97
CA ARG A 108 3.21 6.29 -7.45
C ARG A 108 3.82 5.72 -8.73
N GLU A 109 4.23 6.60 -9.62
CA GLU A 109 4.88 6.20 -10.87
C GLU A 109 6.23 5.55 -10.57
N LEU A 110 7.01 6.17 -9.69
CA LEU A 110 8.30 5.63 -9.27
C LEU A 110 8.14 4.27 -8.56
N ALA A 111 7.14 4.13 -7.70
CA ALA A 111 6.80 2.85 -7.06
C ALA A 111 6.47 1.76 -8.09
N SER A 112 5.69 2.13 -9.13
CA SER A 112 5.30 1.21 -10.20
C SER A 112 6.49 0.82 -11.08
N ARG A 113 7.38 1.76 -11.38
CA ARG A 113 8.59 1.54 -12.20
C ARG A 113 9.61 0.64 -11.49
N LEU A 114 9.78 0.84 -10.18
CA LEU A 114 10.75 0.11 -9.37
C LEU A 114 10.17 -1.17 -8.75
N SER A 115 8.87 -1.43 -8.93
CA SER A 115 8.16 -2.56 -8.33
C SER A 115 8.30 -2.63 -6.80
N ILE A 116 8.28 -1.47 -6.15
CA ILE A 116 8.38 -1.32 -4.69
C ILE A 116 7.10 -0.72 -4.10
N SER A 117 6.99 -0.72 -2.78
CA SER A 117 5.84 -0.11 -2.13
C SER A 117 5.86 1.42 -2.28
N VAL A 118 4.67 2.02 -2.30
CA VAL A 118 4.51 3.49 -2.31
C VAL A 118 5.15 4.10 -1.06
N GLY A 119 5.04 3.42 0.08
CA GLY A 119 5.65 3.86 1.35
C GLY A 119 7.18 3.93 1.29
N GLU A 120 7.83 2.90 0.74
CA GLU A 120 9.30 2.93 0.53
C GLU A 120 9.69 4.08 -0.38
N THR A 121 8.96 4.24 -1.49
CA THR A 121 9.21 5.30 -2.46
C THR A 121 9.10 6.70 -1.86
N LEU A 122 8.06 6.91 -1.03
CA LEU A 122 7.80 8.15 -0.32
C LEU A 122 8.98 8.51 0.61
N VAL A 123 9.46 7.53 1.38
CA VAL A 123 10.58 7.70 2.29
C VAL A 123 11.88 7.97 1.52
N ILE A 124 12.12 7.29 0.40
CA ILE A 124 13.31 7.51 -0.44
C ILE A 124 13.32 8.95 -0.99
N LEU A 125 12.22 9.39 -1.59
CA LEU A 125 12.13 10.76 -2.14
C LEU A 125 12.29 11.82 -1.06
N TYR A 126 11.70 11.59 0.13
CA TYR A 126 11.91 12.47 1.28
C TYR A 126 13.37 12.52 1.71
N ASP A 127 14.04 11.38 1.83
CA ASP A 127 15.44 11.32 2.25
C ASP A 127 16.36 11.99 1.21
N ILE A 128 16.10 11.85 -0.09
CA ILE A 128 16.86 12.55 -1.15
C ILE A 128 16.63 14.06 -1.11
N HIS A 129 15.39 14.53 -0.96
CA HIS A 129 15.12 15.97 -0.83
C HIS A 129 15.73 16.58 0.43
N LYS A 130 15.81 15.82 1.51
CA LYS A 130 16.41 16.25 2.77
C LYS A 130 17.95 16.20 2.74
N HIS A 131 18.52 15.26 2.00
CA HIS A 131 19.95 15.03 1.86
C HIS A 131 20.35 15.01 0.37
N PRO A 132 20.50 16.19 -0.26
CA PRO A 132 20.90 16.28 -1.67
C PRO A 132 22.31 15.74 -1.91
#